data_AF-X1TBC0-F1
#
_entry.id   AF-X1TBC0-F1
#
_cell.length_a   1.000
_cell.length_b   1.000
_cell.length_c   1.000
_cell.angle_alpha   90.00
_cell.angle_beta   90.00
_cell.angle_gamma   90.00
#
_symmetry.space_group_name_H-M   'P 1'
#
loop_
_entity.id
_entity.type
_entity.pdbx_description
1 polymer ?
#
loop_
_entity_poly.entity_id
_entity_poly.type
_entity_poly.pdbx_seq_one_letter_code
_entity_poly.pdbx_strand_id
1 'polypeptide(L)'
;HYIEKIKRSVPHLLSEIEEQLILEKDQYGIRAWSELQAKWLNTREFDVMVEGVMKVLSYGEANSLITYPDRATRISTNKSIYGLLGKNQEIFSSALRSICSDWMKNAKRRNYDSPMHHSLIINDTTQVVIDNLMRVIEENVGVYQRYLLLKAKVMDLPKLTCADVRAPLEAPSMKKRSWKEAKELALEAYGTVDNDFKKYVSDMFERNHIDASVRKGKRNGAYCASWYNGKTAFILQSFTGALNEIYTLAHELGHAVHDYLRANSGL
;
A
#
# COMPACT_ATOMS: atom_id res chain seq x y z
N HIS A 1 -14.56 22.26 -12.90
CA HIS A 1 -13.52 21.47 -12.22
C HIS A 1 -12.55 20.70 -13.14
N TYR A 2 -12.95 19.62 -13.85
CA TYR A 2 -12.00 18.82 -14.66
C TYR A 2 -11.16 19.65 -15.65
N ILE A 3 -11.80 20.57 -16.40
CA ILE A 3 -11.13 21.48 -17.32
C ILE A 3 -10.16 22.44 -16.59
N GLU A 4 -10.46 22.85 -15.36
CA GLU A 4 -9.55 23.70 -14.57
C GLU A 4 -8.28 22.93 -14.17
N LYS A 5 -8.37 21.63 -13.87
CA LYS A 5 -7.18 20.78 -13.64
C LYS A 5 -6.30 20.73 -14.87
N ILE A 6 -6.89 20.50 -16.05
CA ILE A 6 -6.15 20.49 -17.32
C ILE A 6 -5.48 21.85 -17.55
N LYS A 7 -6.21 22.96 -17.39
CA LYS A 7 -5.67 24.31 -17.57
C LYS A 7 -4.45 24.59 -16.70
N ARG A 8 -4.40 24.06 -15.47
CA ARG A 8 -3.22 24.18 -14.58
C ARG A 8 -2.01 23.41 -15.08
N SER A 9 -2.19 22.29 -15.79
CA SER A 9 -1.09 21.52 -16.36
C SER A 9 -0.53 22.10 -17.67
N VAL A 10 -1.35 22.83 -18.44
CA VAL A 10 -0.98 23.37 -19.76
C VAL A 10 0.33 24.18 -19.77
N PRO A 11 0.60 25.09 -18.82
CA PRO A 11 1.86 25.85 -18.76
C PRO A 11 3.12 24.98 -18.59
N HIS A 12 2.95 23.71 -18.22
CA HIS A 12 4.04 22.77 -17.92
C HIS A 12 4.21 21.67 -18.97
N LEU A 13 3.44 21.72 -20.06
CA LEU A 13 3.61 20.87 -21.22
C LEU A 13 4.77 21.39 -22.07
N LEU A 14 5.58 20.47 -22.57
CA LEU A 14 6.65 20.77 -23.52
C LEU A 14 6.09 20.71 -24.96
N SER A 15 6.93 20.98 -25.95
CA SER A 15 6.57 20.68 -27.34
C SER A 15 6.33 19.17 -27.52
N GLU A 16 5.50 18.80 -28.49
CA GLU A 16 5.20 17.39 -28.79
C GLU A 16 6.48 16.55 -28.98
N ILE A 17 7.48 17.09 -29.68
CA ILE A 17 8.76 16.42 -29.91
C ILE A 17 9.51 16.20 -28.59
N GLU A 18 9.57 17.20 -27.71
CA GLU A 18 10.23 17.06 -26.40
C GLU A 18 9.51 16.04 -25.51
N GLU A 19 8.17 15.99 -25.55
CA GLU A 19 7.39 14.99 -24.84
C GLU A 19 7.71 13.58 -25.33
N GLN A 20 7.73 13.36 -26.65
CA GLN A 20 8.08 12.08 -27.26
C GLN A 20 9.50 11.65 -26.87
N LEU A 21 10.48 12.56 -26.97
CA LEU A 21 11.87 12.29 -26.59
C LEU A 21 12.01 11.89 -25.11
N ILE A 22 11.29 12.56 -24.21
CA ILE A 22 11.30 12.18 -22.79
C ILE A 22 10.68 10.79 -22.59
N LEU A 23 9.56 10.50 -23.25
CA LEU A 23 8.89 9.19 -23.15
C LEU A 23 9.80 8.04 -23.64
N GLU A 24 10.45 8.21 -24.79
CA GLU A 24 11.39 7.22 -25.35
C GLU A 24 12.61 7.02 -24.45
N LYS A 25 13.21 8.11 -23.98
CA LYS A 25 14.33 8.07 -23.03
C LYS A 25 13.93 7.38 -21.73
N ASP A 26 12.75 7.68 -21.19
CA ASP A 26 12.29 7.14 -19.90
C ASP A 26 11.98 5.65 -19.95
N GLN A 27 11.54 5.14 -21.10
CA GLN A 27 11.28 3.72 -21.30
C GLN A 27 12.49 2.85 -20.97
N TYR A 28 13.68 3.26 -21.44
CA TYR A 28 14.93 2.51 -21.24
C TYR A 28 15.84 3.12 -20.16
N GLY A 29 15.51 4.33 -19.68
CA GLY A 29 16.21 5.03 -18.61
C GLY A 29 15.51 4.87 -17.28
N ILE A 30 14.70 5.87 -16.90
CA ILE A 30 14.23 6.02 -15.53
C ILE A 30 13.26 4.93 -15.08
N ARG A 31 12.46 4.38 -16.00
CA ARG A 31 11.58 3.25 -15.69
C ARG A 31 12.39 2.00 -15.37
N ALA A 32 13.46 1.74 -16.14
CA ALA A 32 14.36 0.62 -15.88
C ALA A 32 15.05 0.76 -14.51
N TRP A 33 15.52 1.96 -14.15
CA TRP A 33 16.08 2.23 -12.82
C TRP A 33 15.05 2.06 -11.70
N SER A 34 13.81 2.48 -11.91
CA SER A 34 12.73 2.36 -10.91
C SER A 34 12.33 0.90 -10.67
N GLU A 35 12.42 0.05 -11.69
CA GLU A 35 12.11 -1.38 -11.58
C GLU A 35 13.29 -2.21 -11.06
N LEU A 36 14.51 -1.66 -11.10
CA LEU A 36 15.74 -2.39 -10.82
C LEU A 36 15.72 -3.08 -9.47
N GLN A 37 15.29 -2.38 -8.41
CA GLN A 37 15.27 -2.95 -7.06
C GLN A 37 14.37 -4.19 -6.98
N ALA A 38 13.16 -4.11 -7.51
CA ALA A 38 12.20 -5.22 -7.47
C ALA A 38 12.72 -6.41 -8.30
N LYS A 39 13.20 -6.16 -9.52
CA LYS A 39 13.82 -7.19 -10.37
C LYS A 39 15.01 -7.85 -9.69
N TRP A 40 15.86 -7.05 -9.05
CA TRP A 40 17.02 -7.54 -8.32
C TRP A 40 16.63 -8.41 -7.13
N LEU A 41 15.72 -7.94 -6.27
CA LEU A 41 15.26 -8.70 -5.10
C LEU A 41 14.60 -10.03 -5.48
N ASN A 42 13.75 -10.03 -6.51
CA ASN A 42 13.00 -11.21 -6.94
C ASN A 42 13.86 -12.32 -7.57
N THR A 43 15.14 -12.06 -7.85
CA THR A 43 16.10 -13.05 -8.38
C THR A 43 17.10 -13.54 -7.33
N ARG A 44 16.86 -13.22 -6.06
CA ARG A 44 17.71 -13.62 -4.93
C ARG A 44 16.98 -14.54 -3.98
N GLU A 45 17.80 -15.36 -3.34
CA GLU A 45 17.40 -16.21 -2.24
C GLU A 45 17.94 -15.62 -0.93
N PHE A 46 17.20 -15.86 0.14
CA PHE A 46 17.47 -15.32 1.46
C PHE A 46 17.51 -16.46 2.46
N ASP A 47 18.65 -16.61 3.11
CA ASP A 47 18.80 -17.51 4.25
C ASP A 47 18.08 -16.91 5.47
N VAL A 48 17.05 -17.60 5.95
CA VAL A 48 16.23 -17.16 7.07
C VAL A 48 16.05 -18.32 8.05
N MET A 49 16.37 -18.08 9.32
CA MET A 49 16.00 -18.99 10.41
C MET A 49 14.50 -18.86 10.66
N VAL A 50 13.73 -19.92 10.40
CA VAL A 50 12.28 -19.98 10.66
C VAL A 50 12.04 -21.00 11.76
N GLU A 51 11.62 -20.52 12.93
CA GLU A 51 11.34 -21.37 14.10
C GLU A 51 12.50 -22.33 14.45
N GLY A 52 13.73 -21.84 14.34
CA GLY A 52 14.95 -22.62 14.63
C GLY A 52 15.48 -23.48 13.47
N VAL A 53 14.82 -23.46 12.31
CA VAL A 53 15.27 -24.18 11.10
C VAL A 53 15.72 -23.20 10.02
N MET A 54 16.93 -23.36 9.51
CA MET A 54 17.42 -22.57 8.37
C MET A 54 16.65 -22.93 7.10
N LYS A 55 16.09 -21.93 6.43
CA LYS A 55 15.41 -22.05 5.14
C LYS A 55 15.99 -21.07 4.14
N VAL A 56 16.09 -21.53 2.90
CA VAL A 56 16.41 -20.71 1.74
C VAL A 56 15.08 -20.31 1.11
N LEU A 57 14.78 -19.00 1.10
CA LEU A 57 13.48 -18.49 0.70
C LEU A 57 13.61 -17.46 -0.43
N SER A 58 12.60 -17.39 -1.29
CA SER A 58 12.45 -16.27 -2.22
C SER A 58 12.19 -14.96 -1.47
N TYR A 59 12.38 -13.80 -2.13
CA TYR A 59 12.08 -12.49 -1.51
C TYR A 59 10.65 -12.40 -0.96
N GLY A 60 9.65 -12.87 -1.71
CA GLY A 60 8.25 -12.80 -1.29
C GLY A 60 7.97 -13.61 -0.03
N GLU A 61 8.48 -14.84 0.03
CA GLU A 61 8.38 -15.72 1.21
C GLU A 61 9.11 -15.11 2.41
N ALA A 62 10.35 -14.68 2.23
CA ALA A 62 11.13 -14.04 3.30
C ALA A 62 10.44 -12.75 3.80
N ASN A 63 9.99 -11.86 2.91
CA ASN A 63 9.34 -10.61 3.28
C ASN A 63 8.04 -10.83 4.06
N SER A 64 7.30 -11.91 3.81
CA SER A 64 6.11 -12.28 4.58
C SER A 64 6.42 -12.57 6.06
N LEU A 65 7.66 -12.98 6.37
CA LEU A 65 8.09 -13.31 7.73
C LEU A 65 8.46 -12.08 8.56
N ILE A 66 8.48 -10.88 7.98
CA ILE A 66 8.77 -9.64 8.72
C ILE A 66 7.72 -9.37 9.82
N THR A 67 6.50 -9.85 9.64
CA THR A 67 5.39 -9.74 10.60
C THR A 67 5.10 -11.08 11.27
N TYR A 68 6.05 -12.04 11.24
CA TYR A 68 5.84 -13.36 11.82
C TYR A 68 5.80 -13.31 13.36
N PRO A 69 5.01 -14.15 14.06
CA PRO A 69 4.94 -14.12 15.54
C PRO A 69 6.28 -14.40 16.24
N ASP A 70 7.06 -15.36 15.74
CA ASP A 70 8.37 -15.66 16.32
C ASP A 70 9.38 -14.53 16.08
N ARG A 71 9.95 -14.03 17.18
CA ARG A 71 10.87 -12.89 17.16
C ARG A 71 12.21 -13.24 16.52
N ALA A 72 12.74 -14.44 16.76
CA ALA A 72 14.01 -14.86 16.19
C ALA A 72 13.93 -14.91 14.66
N THR A 73 12.82 -15.44 14.14
CA THR A 73 12.49 -15.45 12.71
C THR A 73 12.47 -14.03 12.14
N ARG A 74 11.72 -13.09 12.74
CA ARG A 74 11.69 -11.69 12.27
C ARG A 74 13.08 -11.05 12.24
N ILE A 75 13.91 -11.27 13.27
CA ILE A 75 15.26 -10.73 13.33
C ILE A 75 16.12 -11.31 12.20
N SER A 76 16.08 -12.64 11.99
CA SER A 76 16.81 -13.30 10.91
C SER A 76 16.37 -12.78 9.55
N THR A 77 15.07 -12.66 9.31
CA THR A 77 14.48 -12.11 8.08
C THR A 77 14.98 -10.69 7.81
N ASN A 78 14.88 -9.80 8.79
CA ASN A 78 15.31 -8.39 8.63
C ASN A 78 16.81 -8.33 8.32
N LYS A 79 17.65 -9.10 9.03
CA LYS A 79 19.09 -9.15 8.77
C LYS A 79 19.43 -9.69 7.38
N SER A 80 18.74 -10.75 6.94
CA SER A 80 18.97 -11.36 5.64
C SER A 80 18.64 -10.40 4.50
N ILE A 81 17.42 -9.82 4.51
CA ILE A 81 16.95 -8.90 3.47
C ILE A 81 17.74 -7.59 3.48
N TYR A 82 17.74 -6.88 4.61
CA TYR A 82 18.33 -5.54 4.67
C TYR A 82 19.86 -5.58 4.73
N GLY A 83 20.46 -6.65 5.25
CA GLY A 83 21.90 -6.87 5.18
C GLY A 83 22.38 -7.06 3.75
N LEU A 84 21.65 -7.84 2.94
CA LEU A 84 21.96 -8.01 1.53
C LEU A 84 21.77 -6.70 0.73
N LEU A 85 20.71 -5.94 0.99
CA LEU A 85 20.51 -4.61 0.40
C LEU A 85 21.64 -3.64 0.80
N GLY A 86 22.03 -3.62 2.07
CA GLY A 86 23.14 -2.80 2.57
C GLY A 86 24.48 -3.12 1.91
N LYS A 87 24.78 -4.40 1.68
CA LYS A 87 25.97 -4.83 0.91
C LYS A 87 25.98 -4.29 -0.53
N ASN A 88 24.81 -4.04 -1.11
CA ASN A 88 24.64 -3.58 -2.49
C ASN A 88 24.18 -2.11 -2.56
N GLN A 89 24.42 -1.32 -1.51
CA GLN A 89 23.93 0.05 -1.39
C GLN A 89 24.36 0.97 -2.54
N GLU A 90 25.53 0.76 -3.14
CA GLU A 90 26.02 1.59 -4.26
C GLU A 90 25.13 1.49 -5.50
N ILE A 91 24.59 0.30 -5.78
CA ILE A 91 23.68 0.09 -6.91
C ILE A 91 22.38 0.86 -6.68
N PHE A 92 21.78 0.73 -5.49
CA PHE A 92 20.49 1.35 -5.18
C PHE A 92 20.59 2.85 -4.96
N SER A 93 21.66 3.34 -4.33
CA SER A 93 21.90 4.77 -4.16
C SER A 93 22.17 5.45 -5.51
N SER A 94 22.87 4.79 -6.42
CA SER A 94 23.08 5.28 -7.80
C SER A 94 21.78 5.32 -8.60
N ALA A 95 20.95 4.27 -8.51
CA ALA A 95 19.63 4.25 -9.14
C ALA A 95 18.73 5.38 -8.59
N LEU A 96 18.62 5.51 -7.27
CA LEU A 96 17.82 6.56 -6.62
C LEU A 96 18.31 7.96 -7.01
N ARG A 97 19.62 8.21 -6.97
CA ARG A 97 20.22 9.49 -7.38
C ARG A 97 19.89 9.81 -8.84
N SER A 98 19.90 8.81 -9.71
CA SER A 98 19.58 8.97 -11.13
C SER A 98 18.10 9.34 -11.32
N ILE A 99 17.19 8.65 -10.63
CA ILE A 99 15.74 8.95 -10.58
C ILE A 99 15.49 10.38 -10.13
N CYS A 100 16.04 10.77 -8.98
CA CYS A 100 15.85 12.11 -8.45
C CYS A 100 16.45 13.19 -9.36
N SER A 101 17.65 12.97 -9.90
CA SER A 101 18.33 13.95 -10.76
C SER A 101 17.61 14.15 -12.09
N ASP A 102 17.09 13.07 -12.68
CA ASP A 102 16.28 13.15 -13.89
C ASP A 102 14.97 13.92 -13.63
N TRP A 103 14.27 13.60 -12.53
CA TRP A 103 13.06 14.32 -12.13
C TRP A 103 13.32 15.81 -11.91
N MET A 104 14.39 16.19 -11.20
CA MET A 104 14.73 17.60 -10.99
C MET A 104 14.94 18.36 -12.31
N LYS A 105 15.61 17.74 -13.28
CA LYS A 105 15.84 18.35 -14.60
C LYS A 105 14.54 18.46 -15.40
N ASN A 106 13.72 17.41 -15.40
CA ASN A 106 12.42 17.43 -16.07
C ASN A 106 11.47 18.44 -15.42
N ALA A 107 11.48 18.55 -14.10
CA ALA A 107 10.67 19.52 -13.40
C ALA A 107 11.02 20.96 -13.82
N LYS A 108 12.32 21.26 -13.91
CA LYS A 108 12.82 22.55 -14.40
C LYS A 108 12.46 22.80 -15.86
N ARG A 109 12.62 21.82 -16.75
CA ARG A 109 12.25 21.95 -18.19
C ARG A 109 10.78 22.29 -18.36
N ARG A 110 9.93 21.70 -17.53
CA ARG A 110 8.48 21.90 -17.50
C ARG A 110 8.06 23.14 -16.72
N ASN A 111 8.99 24.02 -16.36
CA ASN A 111 8.72 25.26 -15.63
C ASN A 111 7.93 25.04 -14.33
N TYR A 112 8.11 23.91 -13.66
CA TYR A 112 7.54 23.72 -12.32
C TYR A 112 8.36 24.51 -11.30
N ASP A 113 7.68 25.29 -10.46
CA ASP A 113 8.27 26.06 -9.36
C ASP A 113 9.07 25.21 -8.36
N SER A 114 8.70 23.94 -8.20
CA SER A 114 9.43 22.97 -7.38
C SER A 114 9.24 21.55 -7.91
N PRO A 115 10.10 20.58 -7.52
CA PRO A 115 9.88 19.16 -7.85
C PRO A 115 8.54 18.59 -7.33
N MET A 116 7.89 19.26 -6.38
CA MET A 116 6.58 18.86 -5.84
C MET A 116 5.41 19.44 -6.63
N HIS A 117 5.59 20.55 -7.36
CA HIS A 117 4.50 21.31 -7.98
C HIS A 117 3.63 20.45 -8.92
N HIS A 118 4.24 19.57 -9.71
CA HIS A 118 3.49 18.59 -10.53
C HIS A 118 2.53 17.74 -9.68
N SER A 119 3.01 17.19 -8.56
CA SER A 119 2.21 16.40 -7.63
C SER A 119 1.06 17.21 -7.03
N LEU A 120 1.28 18.51 -6.75
CA LEU A 120 0.22 19.40 -6.26
C LEU A 120 -0.90 19.58 -7.28
N ILE A 121 -0.57 19.76 -8.56
CA ILE A 121 -1.56 19.91 -9.64
C ILE A 121 -2.37 18.63 -9.84
N ILE A 122 -1.71 17.47 -9.99
CA ILE A 122 -2.42 16.21 -10.29
C ILE A 122 -3.31 15.76 -9.13
N ASN A 123 -2.90 16.03 -7.88
CA ASN A 123 -3.67 15.71 -6.68
C ASN A 123 -4.64 16.83 -6.26
N ASP A 124 -4.71 17.93 -7.01
CA ASP A 124 -5.55 19.08 -6.70
C ASP A 124 -5.39 19.59 -5.26
N THR A 125 -4.14 19.79 -4.86
CA THR A 125 -3.77 20.25 -3.52
C THR A 125 -2.75 21.38 -3.58
N THR A 126 -2.35 21.93 -2.44
CA THR A 126 -1.40 23.04 -2.35
C THR A 126 -0.23 22.70 -1.44
N GLN A 127 0.89 23.42 -1.61
CA GLN A 127 2.06 23.26 -0.75
C GLN A 127 1.71 23.48 0.72
N VAL A 128 0.86 24.48 1.01
CA VAL A 128 0.40 24.81 2.37
C VAL A 128 -0.34 23.63 3.02
N VAL A 129 -1.12 22.86 2.27
CA VAL A 129 -1.80 21.66 2.80
C VAL A 129 -0.77 20.59 3.17
N ILE A 130 0.23 20.35 2.33
CA ILE A 130 1.30 19.38 2.59
C ILE A 130 2.17 19.82 3.78
N ASP A 131 2.56 21.09 3.84
CA ASP A 131 3.39 21.63 4.92
C ASP A 131 2.65 21.54 6.26
N ASN A 132 1.36 21.85 6.28
CA ASN A 132 0.53 21.70 7.48
C ASN A 132 0.40 20.23 7.90
N LEU A 133 0.22 19.30 6.96
CA LEU A 133 0.19 17.87 7.25
C LEU A 133 1.51 17.42 7.90
N MET A 134 2.64 17.77 7.28
CA MET A 134 3.97 17.39 7.79
C MET A 134 4.24 17.98 9.16
N ARG A 135 3.95 19.27 9.35
CA ARG A 135 4.09 19.95 10.64
C ARG A 135 3.25 19.31 11.74
N VAL A 136 1.97 19.01 11.47
CA VAL A 136 1.09 18.36 12.44
C VAL A 136 1.59 16.96 12.79
N ILE A 137 2.12 16.19 11.82
CA ILE A 137 2.74 14.88 12.08
C ILE A 137 3.95 15.04 13.01
N GLU A 138 4.84 16.00 12.72
CA GLU A 138 6.04 16.25 13.52
C GLU A 138 5.70 16.71 14.95
N GLU A 139 4.77 17.65 15.11
CA GLU A 139 4.27 18.14 16.39
C GLU A 139 3.65 17.00 17.25
N ASN A 140 3.10 15.97 16.61
CA ASN A 140 2.40 14.87 17.27
C ASN A 140 3.17 13.54 17.29
N VAL A 141 4.46 13.53 16.94
CA VAL A 141 5.30 12.30 16.92
C VAL A 141 5.30 11.58 18.28
N GLY A 142 5.11 12.33 19.37
CA GLY A 142 5.00 11.79 20.73
C GLY A 142 3.87 10.76 20.91
N VAL A 143 2.78 10.86 20.15
CA VAL A 143 1.69 9.87 20.19
C VAL A 143 2.17 8.50 19.70
N TYR A 144 2.89 8.49 18.57
CA TYR A 144 3.45 7.25 18.02
C TYR A 144 4.59 6.71 18.89
N GLN A 145 5.44 7.58 19.44
CA GLN A 145 6.48 7.18 20.41
C GLN A 145 5.87 6.53 21.65
N ARG A 146 4.78 7.10 22.21
CA ARG A 146 4.04 6.50 23.31
C ARG A 146 3.49 5.12 22.94
N TYR A 147 2.93 4.95 21.75
CA TYR A 147 2.51 3.63 21.26
C TYR A 147 3.68 2.63 21.22
N LEU A 148 4.84 3.01 20.69
CA LEU A 148 6.01 2.12 20.64
C LEU A 148 6.52 1.74 22.04
N LEU A 149 6.50 2.67 23.00
CA LEU A 149 6.85 2.40 24.39
C LEU A 149 5.85 1.45 25.07
N LEU A 150 4.54 1.63 24.80
CA LEU A 150 3.52 0.71 25.30
C LEU A 150 3.67 -0.68 24.68
N LYS A 151 3.93 -0.75 23.37
CA LYS A 151 4.19 -2.00 22.67
C LYS A 151 5.40 -2.74 23.23
N ALA A 152 6.50 -2.03 23.51
CA ALA A 152 7.67 -2.59 24.19
C ALA A 152 7.29 -3.24 25.52
N LYS A 153 6.51 -2.54 26.36
CA LYS A 153 6.03 -3.06 27.65
C LYS A 153 5.15 -4.30 27.50
N VAL A 154 4.21 -4.29 26.55
CA VAL A 154 3.32 -5.44 26.29
C VAL A 154 4.10 -6.66 25.81
N MET A 155 5.17 -6.46 25.06
CA MET A 155 6.03 -7.52 24.55
C MET A 155 7.15 -7.94 25.52
N ASP A 156 7.18 -7.37 26.74
CA ASP A 156 8.25 -7.55 27.73
C ASP A 156 9.66 -7.30 27.17
N LEU A 157 9.79 -6.25 26.35
CA LEU A 157 11.05 -5.84 25.74
C LEU A 157 11.53 -4.51 26.33
N PRO A 158 12.83 -4.37 26.66
CA PRO A 158 13.37 -3.09 27.14
C PRO A 158 13.35 -2.01 26.04
N LYS A 159 13.50 -2.42 24.77
CA LYS A 159 13.45 -1.55 23.59
C LYS A 159 13.06 -2.36 22.35
N LEU A 160 12.23 -1.76 21.49
CA LEU A 160 11.92 -2.33 20.18
C LEU A 160 13.09 -2.13 19.21
N THR A 161 13.41 -3.18 18.46
CA THR A 161 14.23 -3.08 17.25
C THR A 161 13.34 -2.88 16.01
N CYS A 162 13.92 -2.63 14.84
CA CYS A 162 13.16 -2.56 13.58
C CYS A 162 12.35 -3.85 13.30
N ALA A 163 12.82 -5.01 13.79
CA ALA A 163 12.11 -6.28 13.66
C ALA A 163 10.89 -6.38 14.60
N ASP A 164 10.79 -5.54 15.62
CA ASP A 164 9.72 -5.58 16.62
C ASP A 164 8.60 -4.56 16.32
N VAL A 165 8.89 -3.48 15.59
CA VAL A 165 7.90 -2.43 15.26
C VAL A 165 6.68 -3.02 14.54
N ARG A 166 6.91 -3.93 13.59
CA ARG A 166 5.86 -4.61 12.82
C ARG A 166 5.44 -5.97 13.39
N ALA A 167 5.96 -6.35 14.56
CA ALA A 167 5.55 -7.60 15.20
C ALA A 167 4.05 -7.58 15.50
N PRO A 168 3.33 -8.68 15.26
CA PRO A 168 1.97 -8.80 15.75
C PRO A 168 2.02 -8.81 17.28
N LEU A 169 1.06 -8.14 17.90
CA LEU A 169 0.79 -8.36 19.32
C LEU A 169 -0.03 -9.65 19.41
N GLU A 170 0.27 -10.51 20.37
CA GLU A 170 -0.57 -11.66 20.66
C GLU A 170 -1.93 -11.16 21.14
N ALA A 171 -2.90 -11.16 20.23
CA ALA A 171 -4.28 -10.78 20.55
C ALA A 171 -5.09 -12.06 20.83
N PRO A 172 -5.92 -12.08 21.89
CA PRO A 172 -6.87 -13.17 22.15
C PRO A 172 -7.80 -13.48 20.97
N SER A 173 -7.94 -12.56 20.01
CA SER A 173 -8.82 -12.66 18.84
C SER A 173 -8.21 -13.32 17.60
N MET A 174 -7.13 -14.10 17.73
CA MET A 174 -6.58 -14.92 16.63
C MET A 174 -7.50 -16.07 16.18
N LYS A 175 -8.69 -16.20 16.79
CA LYS A 175 -9.71 -17.16 16.37
C LYS A 175 -10.14 -16.88 14.93
N LYS A 176 -9.97 -17.89 14.07
CA LYS A 176 -10.50 -17.85 12.71
C LYS A 176 -12.02 -17.67 12.77
N ARG A 177 -12.53 -16.75 11.95
CA ARG A 177 -13.96 -16.53 11.77
C ARG A 177 -14.42 -17.13 10.45
N SER A 178 -15.63 -17.67 10.45
CA SER A 178 -16.31 -18.13 9.26
C SER A 178 -16.65 -16.96 8.33
N TRP A 179 -16.90 -17.29 7.06
CA TRP A 179 -17.36 -16.29 6.08
C TRP A 179 -18.68 -15.63 6.50
N LYS A 180 -19.56 -16.39 7.17
CA LYS A 180 -20.82 -15.89 7.71
C LYS A 180 -20.59 -14.81 8.78
N GLU A 181 -19.72 -15.08 9.75
CA GLU A 181 -19.35 -14.10 10.78
C GLU A 181 -18.68 -12.86 10.15
N ALA A 182 -17.84 -13.03 9.13
CA ALA A 182 -17.23 -11.90 8.42
C ALA A 182 -18.28 -11.03 7.70
N LYS A 183 -19.28 -11.64 7.04
CA LYS A 183 -20.42 -10.95 6.43
C LYS A 183 -21.22 -10.17 7.47
N GLU A 184 -21.57 -10.80 8.59
CA GLU A 184 -22.37 -10.18 9.66
C GLU A 184 -21.64 -8.97 10.26
N LEU A 185 -20.35 -9.11 10.57
CA LEU A 185 -19.51 -8.03 11.06
C LEU A 185 -19.40 -6.86 10.06
N ALA A 186 -19.26 -7.16 8.77
CA ALA A 186 -19.22 -6.11 7.74
C ALA A 186 -20.56 -5.36 7.67
N LEU A 187 -21.69 -6.08 7.64
CA LEU A 187 -23.02 -5.46 7.60
C LEU A 187 -23.33 -4.62 8.85
N GLU A 188 -22.91 -5.08 10.02
CA GLU A 188 -23.02 -4.32 11.26
C GLU A 188 -22.17 -3.05 11.20
N ALA A 189 -20.88 -3.17 10.85
CA ALA A 189 -19.95 -2.05 10.78
C ALA A 189 -20.39 -0.97 9.79
N TYR A 190 -20.92 -1.35 8.63
CA TYR A 190 -21.44 -0.37 7.68
C TYR A 190 -22.79 0.21 8.13
N GLY A 191 -23.62 -0.56 8.83
CA GLY A 191 -24.89 -0.10 9.37
C GLY A 191 -24.79 0.90 10.51
N THR A 192 -23.70 0.87 11.28
CA THR A 192 -23.44 1.90 12.30
C THR A 192 -23.02 3.24 11.67
N VAL A 193 -22.54 3.22 10.43
CA VAL A 193 -22.21 4.43 9.67
C VAL A 193 -23.45 4.98 8.98
N ASP A 194 -24.09 4.16 8.12
CA ASP A 194 -25.28 4.54 7.37
C ASP A 194 -26.07 3.29 6.92
N ASN A 195 -27.40 3.34 7.02
CA ASN A 195 -28.26 2.22 6.60
C ASN A 195 -28.21 1.96 5.10
N ASP A 196 -28.01 3.00 4.26
CA ASP A 196 -27.88 2.83 2.82
C ASP A 196 -26.56 2.13 2.45
N PHE A 197 -25.49 2.35 3.23
CA PHE A 197 -24.24 1.63 3.03
C PHE A 197 -24.41 0.16 3.37
N LYS A 198 -25.05 -0.15 4.51
CA LYS A 198 -25.39 -1.52 4.87
C LYS A 198 -26.24 -2.20 3.80
N LYS A 199 -27.22 -1.49 3.23
CA LYS A 199 -28.08 -2.01 2.16
C LYS A 199 -27.28 -2.36 0.91
N TYR A 200 -26.39 -1.48 0.47
CA TYR A 200 -25.53 -1.75 -0.69
C TYR A 200 -24.52 -2.88 -0.42
N VAL A 201 -23.92 -2.92 0.77
CA VAL A 201 -23.05 -4.04 1.18
C VAL A 201 -23.84 -5.35 1.19
N SER A 202 -25.09 -5.37 1.65
CA SER A 202 -25.96 -6.55 1.59
C SER A 202 -26.17 -7.02 0.15
N ASP A 203 -26.47 -6.09 -0.76
CA ASP A 203 -26.65 -6.36 -2.19
C ASP A 203 -25.39 -7.01 -2.81
N MET A 204 -24.18 -6.53 -2.47
CA MET A 204 -22.91 -7.13 -2.90
C MET A 204 -22.79 -8.61 -2.49
N PHE A 205 -23.20 -8.95 -1.26
CA PHE A 205 -23.20 -10.35 -0.81
C PHE A 205 -24.30 -11.17 -1.47
N GLU A 206 -25.51 -10.62 -1.61
CA GLU A 206 -26.68 -11.31 -2.18
C GLU A 206 -26.48 -11.62 -3.67
N ARG A 207 -25.81 -10.74 -4.41
CA ARG A 207 -25.49 -10.93 -5.84
C ARG A 207 -24.23 -11.76 -6.08
N ASN A 208 -23.56 -12.25 -5.03
CA ASN A 208 -22.29 -12.97 -5.14
C ASN A 208 -21.19 -12.16 -5.84
N HIS A 209 -21.15 -10.84 -5.62
CA HIS A 209 -20.10 -9.98 -6.18
C HIS A 209 -18.77 -10.07 -5.44
N ILE A 210 -18.67 -10.97 -4.45
CA ILE A 210 -17.47 -11.15 -3.63
C ILE A 210 -16.96 -12.58 -3.80
N ASP A 211 -15.84 -12.72 -4.52
CA ASP A 211 -15.14 -13.98 -4.66
C ASP A 211 -14.09 -14.12 -3.54
N ALA A 212 -14.48 -14.75 -2.43
CA ALA A 212 -13.65 -14.89 -1.22
C ALA A 212 -12.86 -16.21 -1.13
N SER A 213 -13.27 -17.25 -1.85
CA SER A 213 -12.71 -18.60 -1.69
C SER A 213 -11.27 -18.70 -2.19
N VAL A 214 -10.40 -19.37 -1.43
CA VAL A 214 -9.02 -19.65 -1.86
C VAL A 214 -9.02 -20.91 -2.74
N ARG A 215 -8.43 -20.82 -3.94
CA ARG A 215 -8.33 -21.94 -4.88
C ARG A 215 -7.08 -21.84 -5.76
N LYS A 216 -6.57 -22.98 -6.21
CA LYS A 216 -5.38 -23.05 -7.09
C LYS A 216 -5.58 -22.21 -8.35
N GLY A 217 -4.60 -21.39 -8.70
CA GLY A 217 -4.63 -20.51 -9.89
C GLY A 217 -5.35 -19.17 -9.68
N LYS A 218 -6.00 -18.93 -8.52
CA LYS A 218 -6.57 -17.62 -8.20
C LYS A 218 -5.47 -16.64 -7.76
N ARG A 219 -5.60 -15.38 -8.16
CA ARG A 219 -4.75 -14.27 -7.67
C ARG A 219 -4.90 -14.14 -6.15
N ASN A 220 -3.77 -14.00 -5.44
CA ASN A 220 -3.76 -13.76 -3.99
C ASN A 220 -3.98 -12.26 -3.66
N GLY A 221 -4.42 -11.98 -2.43
CA GLY A 221 -4.70 -10.63 -1.92
C GLY A 221 -6.18 -10.26 -2.02
N ALA A 222 -6.46 -8.96 -2.03
CA ALA A 222 -7.79 -8.44 -2.26
C ALA A 222 -7.76 -7.19 -3.15
N TYR A 223 -8.83 -6.96 -3.90
CA TYR A 223 -9.08 -5.70 -4.61
C TYR A 223 -10.56 -5.56 -4.96
N CYS A 224 -11.01 -4.32 -5.08
CA CYS A 224 -12.29 -3.93 -5.65
C CYS A 224 -12.14 -3.50 -7.10
N ALA A 225 -12.97 -4.04 -7.99
CA ALA A 225 -13.11 -3.61 -9.37
C ALA A 225 -14.53 -3.08 -9.60
N SER A 226 -14.62 -1.78 -9.82
CA SER A 226 -15.89 -1.07 -9.91
C SER A 226 -16.47 -1.14 -11.32
N TRP A 227 -17.79 -1.34 -11.41
CA TRP A 227 -18.55 -1.35 -12.64
C TRP A 227 -19.52 -0.18 -12.64
N TYR A 228 -19.03 0.96 -13.14
CA TYR A 228 -19.74 2.24 -13.10
C TYR A 228 -21.15 2.17 -13.71
N ASN A 229 -21.28 1.67 -14.95
CA ASN A 229 -22.58 1.56 -15.63
C ASN A 229 -23.53 0.58 -14.93
N GLY A 230 -22.98 -0.48 -14.33
CA GLY A 230 -23.76 -1.45 -13.54
C GLY A 230 -24.11 -0.95 -12.15
N LYS A 231 -23.61 0.22 -11.74
CA LYS A 231 -23.77 0.79 -10.39
C LYS A 231 -23.47 -0.24 -9.32
N THR A 232 -22.35 -0.92 -9.48
CA THR A 232 -21.92 -2.00 -8.58
C THR A 232 -20.41 -2.20 -8.67
N ALA A 233 -19.86 -3.14 -7.91
CA ALA A 233 -18.46 -3.55 -8.00
C ALA A 233 -18.33 -5.06 -7.85
N PHE A 234 -17.14 -5.57 -8.12
CA PHE A 234 -16.74 -6.95 -7.83
C PHE A 234 -15.51 -6.93 -6.94
N ILE A 235 -15.51 -7.76 -5.90
CA ILE A 235 -14.40 -7.89 -4.97
C ILE A 235 -13.77 -9.26 -5.14
N LEU A 236 -12.46 -9.28 -5.38
CA LEU A 236 -11.67 -10.48 -5.20
C LEU A 236 -11.03 -10.42 -3.82
N GLN A 237 -11.09 -11.53 -3.08
CA GLN A 237 -10.39 -11.68 -1.82
C GLN A 237 -9.91 -13.13 -1.63
N SER A 238 -8.76 -13.28 -0.98
CA SER A 238 -8.29 -14.57 -0.45
C SER A 238 -8.59 -14.62 1.06
N PHE A 239 -9.67 -15.31 1.43
CA PHE A 239 -10.14 -15.38 2.82
C PHE A 239 -9.89 -16.77 3.44
N THR A 240 -9.21 -16.78 4.59
CA THR A 240 -8.93 -17.96 5.40
C THR A 240 -9.49 -17.87 6.82
N GLY A 241 -10.14 -16.75 7.16
CA GLY A 241 -10.81 -16.49 8.43
C GLY A 241 -10.04 -15.57 9.37
N ALA A 242 -8.91 -15.01 8.95
CA ALA A 242 -8.09 -14.18 9.83
C ALA A 242 -8.69 -12.78 9.99
N LEU A 243 -8.50 -12.17 11.17
CA LEU A 243 -9.09 -10.87 11.51
C LEU A 243 -8.66 -9.76 10.54
N ASN A 244 -7.38 -9.75 10.16
CA ASN A 244 -6.85 -8.81 9.18
C ASN A 244 -7.53 -8.94 7.81
N GLU A 245 -7.92 -10.14 7.40
CA GLU A 245 -8.66 -10.36 6.15
C GLU A 245 -10.09 -9.80 6.25
N ILE A 246 -10.69 -9.75 7.44
CA ILE A 246 -11.99 -9.07 7.65
C ILE A 246 -11.82 -7.55 7.52
N TYR A 247 -10.73 -6.99 8.04
CA TYR A 247 -10.41 -5.58 7.81
C TYR A 247 -10.15 -5.28 6.34
N THR A 248 -9.47 -6.18 5.62
CA THR A 248 -9.30 -6.10 4.18
C THR A 248 -10.66 -6.16 3.45
N LEU A 249 -11.55 -7.08 3.83
CA LEU A 249 -12.91 -7.14 3.27
C LEU A 249 -13.65 -5.82 3.46
N ALA A 250 -13.61 -5.28 4.68
CA ALA A 250 -14.22 -3.99 5.00
C ALA A 250 -13.61 -2.86 4.16
N HIS A 251 -12.29 -2.87 3.94
CA HIS A 251 -11.61 -1.90 3.07
C HIS A 251 -12.11 -1.98 1.61
N GLU A 252 -12.17 -3.18 1.02
CA GLU A 252 -12.65 -3.35 -0.36
C GLU A 252 -14.14 -3.00 -0.52
N LEU A 253 -14.97 -3.34 0.47
CA LEU A 253 -16.37 -2.90 0.51
C LEU A 253 -16.48 -1.37 0.57
N GLY A 254 -15.49 -0.69 1.15
CA GLY A 254 -15.46 0.77 1.22
C GLY A 254 -15.26 1.40 -0.15
N HIS A 255 -14.35 0.83 -0.95
CA HIS A 255 -14.20 1.19 -2.37
C HIS A 255 -15.50 0.93 -3.14
N ALA A 256 -16.12 -0.23 -2.93
CA ALA A 256 -17.37 -0.58 -3.59
C ALA A 256 -18.51 0.42 -3.25
N VAL A 257 -18.64 0.81 -1.98
CA VAL A 257 -19.63 1.81 -1.52
C VAL A 257 -19.32 3.18 -2.11
N HIS A 258 -18.05 3.61 -2.05
CA HIS A 258 -17.61 4.89 -2.63
C HIS A 258 -18.01 4.97 -4.10
N ASP A 259 -17.63 3.97 -4.90
CA ASP A 259 -17.87 3.97 -6.34
C ASP A 259 -19.35 3.83 -6.69
N TYR A 260 -20.13 3.11 -5.88
CA TYR A 260 -21.58 3.06 -6.00
C TYR A 260 -22.22 4.44 -5.82
N LEU A 261 -21.82 5.17 -4.78
CA LEU A 261 -22.35 6.51 -4.51
C LEU A 261 -21.95 7.48 -5.61
N ARG A 262 -20.69 7.41 -6.06
CA ARG A 262 -20.22 8.20 -7.20
C ARG A 262 -21.05 7.92 -8.45
N ALA A 263 -21.25 6.66 -8.83
CA ALA A 263 -22.06 6.27 -9.99
C ALA A 263 -23.53 6.70 -9.90
N ASN A 264 -24.07 6.88 -8.69
CA ASN A 264 -25.42 7.38 -8.48
C ASN A 264 -25.54 8.90 -8.36
N SER A 265 -24.42 9.59 -8.11
CA SER A 265 -24.39 11.06 -8.00
C SER A 265 -24.47 11.79 -9.36
N GLY A 266 -24.43 11.06 -10.48
CA GLY A 266 -24.49 11.65 -11.83
C GLY A 266 -23.24 12.43 -12.24
N LEU A 267 -22.12 12.25 -11.50
CA LEU A 267 -20.81 12.86 -11.71
C LEU A 267 -19.80 11.88 -12.32
#